data_AF-A0A1S8ND09-F1
#
_entry.id   AF-A0A1S8ND09-F1
#
_cell.length_a   1.000
_cell.length_b   1.000
_cell.length_c   1.000
_cell.angle_alpha   90.00
_cell.angle_beta   90.00
_cell.angle_gamma   90.00
#
_symmetry.space_group_name_H-M   'P 1'
#
loop_
_entity.id
_entity.type
_entity.pdbx_description
1 polymer ?
#
loop_
_entity_poly.entity_id
_entity_poly.type
_entity_poly.pdbx_seq_one_letter_code
_entity_poly.pdbx_strand_id
1 'polypeptide(L)' 'MLLKDLLEEFILELEIQNYSPKTIKTYKSKNLNFFNYLESRFKIIKVEDVKAIQIKTYIVGLKNLKEKLVILIL' A
#
# COMPACT_ATOMS: atom_id res chain seq x y z
N MET A 1 10.26 12.90 0.67
CA MET A 1 9.83 12.43 2.00
C MET A 1 9.87 10.90 2.02
N LEU A 2 10.23 10.27 3.15
CA LEU A 2 10.13 8.81 3.24
C LEU A 2 8.66 8.39 3.19
N LEU A 3 8.39 7.25 2.57
CA LEU A 3 7.03 6.69 2.51
C LEU A 3 6.44 6.46 3.91
N LYS A 4 7.29 6.11 4.90
CA LYS A 4 6.88 5.94 6.29
C LYS A 4 6.40 7.24 6.91
N ASP A 5 7.13 8.34 6.72
CA ASP A 5 6.76 9.66 7.25
C ASP A 5 5.44 10.12 6.61
N LEU A 6 5.31 9.98 5.29
CA LEU A 6 4.07 10.27 4.55
C LEU A 6 2.87 9.49 5.10
N LEU A 7 3.07 8.23 5.49
CA LEU A 7 2.00 7.41 6.04
C LEU A 7 1.56 7.90 7.41
N GLU A 8 2.47 8.33 8.27
CA GLU A 8 2.08 8.87 9.58
C GLU A 8 1.31 10.20 9.41
N GLU A 9 1.70 11.07 8.46
CA GLU A 9 0.90 12.26 8.10
C GLU A 9 -0.49 11.89 7.57
N PHE A 10 -0.58 10.88 6.69
CA PHE A 10 -1.86 10.40 6.18
C PHE A 10 -2.73 9.79 7.28
N ILE A 11 -2.16 9.06 8.25
CA ILE A 11 -2.92 8.53 9.38
C ILE A 11 -3.43 9.66 10.27
N LEU A 12 -2.63 10.68 10.55
CA LEU A 12 -3.05 11.84 11.31
C LEU A 12 -4.25 12.55 10.65
N GLU A 13 -4.23 12.72 9.32
CA GLU A 13 -5.37 13.28 8.58
C GLU A 13 -6.63 12.42 8.76
N LEU A 14 -6.52 11.09 8.66
CA LEU A 14 -7.67 10.20 8.88
C LEU A 14 -8.22 10.29 10.31
N GLU A 15 -7.36 10.51 11.30
CA GLU A 15 -7.77 10.72 12.70
C GLU A 15 -8.51 12.05 12.88
N ILE A 16 -8.00 13.14 12.30
CA ILE A 16 -8.66 14.46 12.28
C ILE A 16 -10.05 14.37 11.64
N GLN A 17 -10.17 13.58 10.57
CA GLN A 17 -11.43 13.34 9.86
C GLN A 17 -12.34 12.31 10.55
N ASN A 18 -12.00 11.86 11.78
CA ASN A 18 -12.78 10.92 12.59
C ASN A 18 -13.05 9.56 11.91
N TYR A 19 -12.12 9.05 11.10
CA TYR A 19 -12.23 7.70 10.57
C TYR A 19 -12.16 6.66 11.70
N SER A 20 -12.90 5.56 11.56
CA SER A 20 -12.88 4.51 12.59
C SER A 20 -11.47 3.91 12.74
N PRO A 21 -11.07 3.48 13.96
CA PRO A 21 -9.78 2.82 14.18
C PRO A 21 -9.57 1.59 13.28
N LYS A 22 -10.65 0.86 12.97
CA LYS A 22 -10.63 -0.27 12.03
C LYS A 22 -10.29 0.16 10.61
N THR A 23 -10.85 1.29 10.17
CA THR A 23 -10.58 1.87 8.84
C THR A 23 -9.14 2.37 8.75
N ILE A 24 -8.67 3.10 9.77
CA ILE A 24 -7.28 3.58 9.87
C ILE A 24 -6.30 2.39 9.83
N LYS A 25 -6.53 1.34 10.63
CA LYS A 25 -5.72 0.11 10.61
C LYS A 25 -5.67 -0.52 9.23
N THR A 26 -6.80 -0.55 8.53
CA THR A 26 -6.89 -1.09 7.17
C THR A 26 -6.06 -0.28 6.18
N TYR A 27 -6.16 1.05 6.22
CA TYR A 27 -5.36 1.94 5.38
C TYR A 27 -3.86 1.84 5.70
N LYS A 28 -3.48 1.79 6.97
CA LYS A 28 -2.08 1.60 7.41
C LYS A 28 -1.52 0.29 6.85
N SER A 29 -2.23 -0.81 7.04
CA SER A 29 -1.81 -2.13 6.53
C SER A 29 -1.68 -2.16 4.99
N LYS A 30 -2.64 -1.59 4.26
CA LYS A 30 -2.59 -1.54 2.80
C LYS A 30 -1.39 -0.74 2.28
N ASN A 31 -1.11 0.42 2.89
CA ASN A 31 0.06 1.23 2.51
C ASN A 31 1.37 0.54 2.85
N LEU A 32 1.50 -0.06 4.04
CA LEU A 32 2.70 -0.82 4.41
C LEU A 32 2.97 -1.98 3.45
N ASN A 33 1.94 -2.71 3.01
CA ASN A 33 2.11 -3.77 2.01
C ASN A 33 2.63 -3.23 0.67
N PHE A 34 2.13 -2.06 0.24
CA PHE A 34 2.63 -1.42 -0.97
C PHE A 34 4.07 -0.91 -0.81
N PHE A 35 4.41 -0.33 0.34
CA PHE A 35 5.78 0.14 0.61
C PHE A 35 6.77 -1.01 0.65
N ASN A 36 6.42 -2.12 1.30
CA ASN A 36 7.24 -3.32 1.31
C ASN A 36 7.46 -3.87 -0.12
N TYR A 37 6.43 -3.80 -0.97
CA TYR A 37 6.57 -4.14 -2.39
C TYR A 37 7.53 -3.19 -3.14
N LEU A 38 7.41 -1.89 -2.92
CA LEU A 38 8.29 -0.88 -3.53
C LEU A 38 9.75 -1.06 -3.09
N GLU A 39 9.98 -1.26 -1.80
CA GLU A 39 11.32 -1.43 -1.23
C GLU A 39 11.96 -2.75 -1.68
N SER A 40 11.22 -3.86 -1.59
CA SER A 40 11.76 -5.18 -1.95
C SER A 40 12.10 -5.29 -3.44
N ARG A 41 11.24 -4.75 -4.32
CA ARG A 41 11.34 -4.96 -5.77
C ARG A 41 12.02 -3.82 -6.53
N PHE A 42 11.96 -2.60 -6.01
CA PHE A 42 12.48 -1.41 -6.70
C PHE A 42 13.44 -0.59 -5.86
N LYS A 43 13.67 -0.95 -4.58
CA LYS A 43 14.49 -0.19 -3.63
C LYS A 43 14.03 1.25 -3.43
N ILE A 44 12.73 1.50 -3.65
CA ILE A 44 12.11 2.81 -3.48
C ILE A 44 11.62 2.96 -2.03
N ILE A 45 12.14 3.97 -1.34
CA ILE A 45 11.73 4.32 0.04
C ILE A 45 11.20 5.76 0.16
N LYS A 46 11.35 6.57 -0.89
CA LYS A 46 10.90 7.97 -0.95
C LYS A 46 9.73 8.11 -1.92
N VAL A 47 8.78 8.99 -1.60
CA VAL A 47 7.58 9.20 -2.41
C VAL A 47 7.90 9.77 -3.80
N GLU A 48 8.93 10.60 -3.91
CA GLU A 48 9.33 11.26 -5.17
C GLU A 48 9.82 10.26 -6.23
N ASP A 49 10.30 9.09 -5.79
CA ASP A 49 10.81 8.04 -6.68
C ASP A 49 9.69 7.10 -7.17
N VAL A 50 8.48 7.21 -6.60
CA VAL A 50 7.33 6.39 -7.00
C VAL A 50 6.76 6.91 -8.31
N LYS A 51 6.67 6.03 -9.32
CA LYS A 51 6.07 6.34 -10.61
C LYS A 51 4.82 5.50 -10.83
N ALA A 52 4.00 5.93 -11.80
CA ALA A 52 2.77 5.24 -12.16
C ALA A 52 3.00 3.76 -12.55
N ILE A 53 4.17 3.42 -13.09
CA ILE A 53 4.49 2.05 -13.47
C ILE A 53 4.53 1.10 -12.27
N GLN A 54 5.15 1.50 -11.14
CA GLN A 54 5.21 0.63 -9.96
C GLN A 54 3.82 0.43 -9.33
N ILE A 55 2.97 1.46 -9.37
CA ILE A 55 1.58 1.38 -8.90
C ILE A 55 0.81 0.38 -9.77
N LYS A 56 0.92 0.49 -11.09
CA LYS A 56 0.27 -0.42 -12.04
C LYS A 56 0.73 -1.86 -11.83
N THR A 57 2.04 -2.10 -11.70
CA THR A 57 2.58 -3.45 -11.51
C THR A 57 2.12 -4.06 -10.19
N TYR A 58 2.01 -3.25 -9.12
CA TYR A 58 1.46 -3.72 -7.85
C TYR A 58 0.00 -4.16 -7.98
N ILE A 59 -0.85 -3.32 -8.58
CA ILE A 59 -2.29 -3.59 -8.75
C ILE A 59 -2.51 -4.84 -9.61
N VAL A 60 -1.80 -4.97 -10.74
CA VAL A 60 -1.88 -6.16 -11.59
C VAL A 60 -1.43 -7.41 -10.83
N GLY A 61 -0.34 -7.32 -10.05
CA GLY A 61 0.12 -8.41 -9.19
C GLY A 61 -0.94 -8.86 -8.18
N LEU A 62 -1.64 -7.92 -7.52
CA LEU A 62 -2.71 -8.23 -6.58
C LEU A 62 -3.92 -8.91 -7.25
N LYS A 63 -4.28 -8.51 -8.48
CA LYS A 63 -5.37 -9.15 -9.23
C LYS A 63 -5.04 -10.61 -9.55
N ASN A 64 -3.85 -10.84 -10.11
CA ASN A 64 -3.41 -12.18 -10.49
C ASN A 64 -3.29 -13.12 -9.28
N LEU A 65 -2.90 -12.60 -8.10
CA LEU A 65 -2.86 -13.38 -6.86
C LEU A 65 -4.27 -13.80 -6.39
N LYS A 66 -5.26 -12.90 -6.48
CA LYS A 66 -6.65 -13.23 -6.14
C LYS A 66 -7.22 -14.30 -7.06
N GLU A 67 -6.98 -14.18 -8.36
CA GLU A 67 -7.42 -15.18 -9.35
C GLU A 67 -6.81 -16.55 -9.08
N LYS A 68 -5.51 -16.62 -8.76
CA LYS A 68 -4.86 -17.88 -8.36
C LYS A 68 -5.45 -18.49 -7.09
N LEU A 69 -5.71 -17.66 -6.06
CA LEU A 69 -6.33 -18.12 -4.82
C LEU A 69 -7.72 -18.70 -5.07
N VAL A 70 -8.53 -18.09 -5.93
CA VAL A 70 -9.86 -18.62 -6.29
C VAL A 70 -9.75 -19.98 -6.98
N ILE A 71 -8.79 -20.17 -7.89
CA ILE A 71 -8.57 -21.45 -8.58
C ILE A 71 -8.10 -22.55 -7.60
N LEU A 72 -7.32 -22.22 -6.57
CA LEU A 72 -6.81 -23.18 -5.59
C LEU A 72 -7.87 -23.70 -4.61
N ILE A 73 -9.04 -23.07 -4.53
CA ILE A 73 -10.11 -23.41 -3.57
C ILE A 73 -11.34 -24.02 -4.28
N LEU A 74 -11.30 -24.14 -5.62
CA LEU A 74 -12.31 -24.80 -6.46
C LEU A 74 -11.79 -26.17 -6.93
#